data_AF-A0A972XX89-F1
#
_entry.id   AF-A0A972XX89-F1
#
_cell.length_a   1.000
_cell.length_b   1.000
_cell.length_c   1.000
_cell.angle_alpha   90.00
_cell.angle_beta   90.00
_cell.angle_gamma   90.00
#
_symmetry.space_group_name_H-M   'P 1'
#
loop_
_entity.id
_entity.type
_entity.pdbx_description
1 polymer ?
#
loop_
_entity_poly.entity_id
_entity_poly.type
_entity_poly.pdbx_seq_one_letter_code
_entity_poly.pdbx_strand_id
1 'polypeptide(L)'
;MAPVRSFISLFINLMSFLYLRNSSVKVLKTVNHGLPTFKKKERSASSLGLGRKRYSLFEFMKKVYYFLWARIPTPMSYLVTHKLVAGRYYESASDENKIKVIKGHCHNYNRYVSSKTKPTSASTSLDTIVFIDTPGPFFSSDHVLTGDKVHKTVDIWYPSLCRFFDRLESMYDAKVVVSAHYLSDISKLPDIFGGREVFYGYTNKLVSESKLVVTEQSSATAFAAIYNKPVMFIYSDESKSDSVVMRFSDNMSEILRQPKVNINKIDEIPSILPVVDDMTYQKYRHQWLTSDPEGLTNAQHIEVEVLEQS
;
A
#
# COMPACT_ATOMS: atom_id res chain seq x y z
N MET A 1 -24.41 13.18 16.68
CA MET A 1 -25.28 13.32 15.49
C MET A 1 -24.86 12.34 14.39
N ALA A 2 -25.43 11.13 14.34
CA ALA A 2 -25.35 10.21 13.19
C ALA A 2 -26.38 9.06 13.25
N PRO A 3 -27.70 9.33 13.11
CA PRO A 3 -28.61 8.28 12.61
C PRO A 3 -29.43 8.70 11.37
N VAL A 4 -29.67 9.99 11.14
CA VAL A 4 -30.50 10.43 9.98
C VAL A 4 -29.73 10.28 8.65
N ARG A 5 -28.41 10.54 8.67
CA ARG A 5 -27.55 10.31 7.50
C ARG A 5 -27.45 8.83 7.12
N SER A 6 -27.65 7.88 8.05
CA SER A 6 -27.57 6.46 7.75
C SER A 6 -28.85 5.91 7.10
N PHE A 7 -30.04 6.39 7.48
CA PHE A 7 -31.30 5.99 6.83
C PHE A 7 -31.44 6.56 5.41
N ILE A 8 -31.11 7.84 5.21
CA ILE A 8 -31.10 8.45 3.87
C ILE A 8 -30.08 7.73 2.97
N SER A 9 -28.87 7.47 3.48
CA SER A 9 -27.85 6.69 2.75
C SER A 9 -28.32 5.27 2.43
N LEU A 10 -29.00 4.60 3.37
CA LEU A 10 -29.57 3.26 3.14
C LEU A 10 -30.65 3.29 2.04
N PHE A 11 -31.56 4.25 2.11
CA PHE A 11 -32.61 4.41 1.10
C PHE A 11 -32.02 4.72 -0.27
N ILE A 12 -31.04 5.63 -0.35
CA ILE A 12 -30.30 5.91 -1.59
C ILE A 12 -29.61 4.65 -2.10
N ASN A 13 -28.89 3.90 -1.26
CA ASN A 13 -28.22 2.67 -1.67
C ASN A 13 -29.20 1.61 -2.16
N LEU A 14 -30.37 1.47 -1.52
CA LEU A 14 -31.41 0.54 -1.94
C LEU A 14 -32.03 0.97 -3.28
N MET A 15 -32.39 2.24 -3.44
CA MET A 15 -32.94 2.77 -4.68
C MET A 15 -31.94 2.65 -5.84
N SER A 16 -30.67 3.00 -5.59
CA SER A 16 -29.59 2.80 -6.56
C SER A 16 -29.40 1.34 -6.91
N PHE A 17 -29.47 0.42 -5.93
CA PHE A 17 -29.40 -1.01 -6.19
C PHE A 17 -30.56 -1.50 -7.07
N LEU A 18 -31.79 -1.13 -6.73
CA LEU A 18 -32.99 -1.54 -7.50
C LEU A 18 -32.96 -1.00 -8.93
N TYR A 19 -32.54 0.26 -9.10
CA TYR A 19 -32.36 0.88 -10.41
C TYR A 19 -31.27 0.16 -11.23
N LEU A 20 -30.08 -0.02 -10.64
CA LEU A 20 -28.95 -0.62 -11.34
C LEU A 20 -29.17 -2.10 -11.65
N ARG A 21 -29.86 -2.86 -10.78
CA ARG A 21 -30.19 -4.27 -10.98
C ARG A 21 -30.98 -4.51 -12.27
N ASN A 22 -31.84 -3.58 -12.63
CA ASN A 22 -32.71 -3.68 -13.81
C ASN A 22 -32.15 -2.89 -15.01
N SER A 23 -30.95 -2.33 -14.89
CA SER A 23 -30.28 -1.59 -15.96
C SER A 23 -29.30 -2.49 -16.72
N SER A 24 -28.90 -2.07 -17.92
CA SER A 24 -27.81 -2.71 -18.68
C SER A 24 -26.41 -2.32 -18.18
N VAL A 25 -26.31 -1.52 -17.11
CA VAL A 25 -25.04 -0.98 -16.61
C VAL A 25 -24.15 -2.11 -16.12
N LYS A 26 -22.94 -2.19 -16.68
CA LYS A 26 -21.90 -3.10 -16.21
C LYS A 26 -21.23 -2.51 -14.98
N VAL A 27 -21.25 -3.24 -13.87
CA VAL A 27 -20.51 -2.87 -12.65
C VAL A 27 -19.19 -3.62 -12.61
N LEU A 28 -18.09 -2.86 -12.61
CA LEU A 28 -16.73 -3.36 -12.48
C LEU A 28 -16.26 -3.24 -11.04
N LYS A 29 -15.67 -4.31 -10.51
CA LYS A 29 -14.97 -4.32 -9.22
C LYS A 29 -13.49 -4.60 -9.43
N THR A 30 -12.61 -3.76 -8.89
CA THR A 30 -11.19 -4.04 -8.85
C THR A 30 -10.87 -4.95 -7.66
N VAL A 31 -10.19 -6.05 -7.92
CA VAL A 31 -9.72 -7.00 -6.92
C VAL A 31 -8.20 -6.93 -6.93
N ASN A 32 -7.62 -6.42 -5.83
CA ASN A 32 -6.20 -6.31 -5.51
C ASN A 32 -5.62 -4.87 -5.46
N HIS A 33 -4.81 -4.62 -4.44
CA HIS A 33 -4.07 -3.38 -4.17
C HIS A 33 -2.55 -3.52 -4.40
N GLY A 34 -2.08 -4.68 -4.87
CA GLY A 34 -0.68 -4.96 -5.20
C GLY A 34 0.17 -5.42 -4.02
N LEU A 35 -0.43 -5.89 -2.92
CA LEU A 35 0.29 -6.39 -1.75
C LEU A 35 -0.23 -7.76 -1.31
N PRO A 36 0.63 -8.63 -0.75
CA PRO A 36 0.18 -9.88 -0.17
C PRO A 36 -0.75 -9.66 1.03
N THR A 37 -1.76 -10.52 1.18
CA THR A 37 -2.59 -10.52 2.39
C THR A 37 -1.86 -11.22 3.53
N PHE A 38 -1.34 -10.45 4.47
CA PHE A 38 -0.68 -11.01 5.66
C PHE A 38 -1.72 -11.52 6.65
N LYS A 39 -1.75 -12.84 6.89
CA LYS A 39 -2.57 -13.42 7.96
C LYS A 39 -2.13 -12.79 9.28
N LYS A 40 -3.08 -12.34 10.10
CA LYS A 40 -2.80 -11.91 11.46
C LYS A 40 -2.31 -13.15 12.21
N LYS A 41 -1.08 -13.14 12.73
CA LYS A 41 -0.63 -14.19 13.67
C LYS A 41 -1.69 -14.26 14.77
N GLU A 42 -2.26 -15.44 14.99
CA GLU A 42 -3.22 -15.64 16.07
C GLU A 42 -2.56 -15.11 17.33
N ARG A 43 -3.13 -14.04 17.90
CA ARG A 43 -2.79 -13.70 19.26
C ARG A 43 -3.27 -14.90 20.06
N SER A 44 -2.33 -15.69 20.59
CA SER A 44 -2.58 -16.45 21.81
C SER A 44 -3.46 -15.57 22.69
N ALA A 45 -4.58 -16.11 23.14
CA ALA A 45 -5.53 -15.42 24.02
C ALA A 45 -4.89 -15.19 25.40
N SER A 46 -3.70 -14.59 25.46
CA SER A 46 -3.09 -14.10 26.67
C SER A 46 -3.80 -12.79 27.04
N SER A 47 -4.67 -12.95 28.04
CA SER A 47 -5.39 -11.92 28.77
C SER A 47 -5.97 -10.80 27.90
N LEU A 48 -7.23 -10.98 27.53
CA LEU A 48 -8.18 -9.86 27.54
C LEU A 48 -8.06 -9.19 28.93
N GLY A 49 -7.15 -8.24 29.05
CA GLY A 49 -7.13 -7.32 30.17
C GLY A 49 -8.48 -6.65 30.16
N LEU A 50 -9.36 -7.06 31.06
CA LEU A 50 -10.62 -6.40 31.41
C LEU A 50 -10.30 -5.05 32.07
N GLY A 51 -9.59 -4.17 31.36
CA GLY A 51 -9.66 -2.75 31.60
C GLY A 51 -11.07 -2.32 31.22
N ARG A 52 -11.97 -2.24 32.21
CA ARG A 52 -13.30 -1.66 32.08
C ARG A 52 -13.16 -0.18 31.72
N LYS A 53 -12.81 0.14 30.46
CA LYS A 53 -13.11 1.46 29.91
C LYS A 53 -14.63 1.58 29.95
N ARG A 54 -15.14 2.50 30.77
CA ARG A 54 -16.56 2.88 30.79
C ARG A 54 -16.90 3.51 29.44
N TYR A 55 -17.14 2.67 28.44
CA TYR A 55 -17.82 3.12 27.23
C TYR A 55 -19.22 3.53 27.65
N SER A 56 -19.67 4.72 27.24
CA SER A 56 -21.09 5.03 27.40
C SER A 56 -21.88 3.98 26.62
N LEU A 57 -23.06 3.61 27.13
CA LEU A 57 -23.96 2.68 26.46
C LEU A 57 -24.17 3.08 24.98
N PHE A 58 -24.17 4.38 24.71
CA PHE A 58 -24.24 4.95 23.36
C PHE A 58 -23.07 4.53 22.45
N GLU A 59 -21.82 4.63 22.92
CA GLU A 59 -20.64 4.23 22.13
C GLU A 59 -20.56 2.71 21.93
N PHE A 60 -21.03 1.93 22.92
CA PHE A 60 -21.16 0.48 22.77
C PHE A 60 -22.21 0.12 21.71
N MET A 61 -23.42 0.70 21.80
CA MET A 61 -24.50 0.47 20.84
C MET A 61 -24.11 0.92 19.43
N LYS A 62 -23.37 2.03 19.31
CA LYS A 62 -22.82 2.50 18.03
C LYS A 62 -21.82 1.52 17.44
N LYS A 63 -20.91 0.95 18.24
CA LYS A 63 -19.98 -0.10 17.78
C LYS A 63 -20.71 -1.37 17.34
N VAL A 64 -21.70 -1.83 18.09
CA VAL A 64 -22.54 -2.98 17.72
C VAL A 64 -23.27 -2.69 16.42
N TYR A 65 -23.85 -1.50 16.26
CA TYR A 65 -24.49 -1.08 15.02
C TYR A 65 -23.53 -1.11 13.83
N TYR A 66 -22.35 -0.49 13.91
CA TYR A 66 -21.35 -0.55 12.83
C TYR A 66 -20.84 -1.97 12.55
N PHE A 67 -20.69 -2.79 13.60
CA PHE A 67 -20.24 -4.18 13.48
C PHE A 67 -21.26 -5.06 12.74
N LEU A 68 -22.55 -4.87 13.03
CA LEU A 68 -23.64 -5.53 12.32
C LEU A 68 -23.77 -4.98 10.89
N TRP A 69 -23.68 -3.66 10.74
CA TRP A 69 -23.81 -2.99 9.44
C TRP A 69 -22.68 -3.37 8.47
N ALA A 70 -21.44 -3.47 8.95
CA ALA A 70 -20.29 -3.93 8.16
C ALA A 70 -20.37 -5.41 7.72
N ARG A 71 -21.27 -6.20 8.34
CA ARG A 71 -21.48 -7.62 8.00
C ARG A 71 -22.71 -7.88 7.13
N ILE A 72 -23.59 -6.90 6.96
CA ILE A 72 -24.67 -7.01 5.99
C ILE A 72 -24.02 -6.81 4.61
N PRO A 73 -23.99 -7.82 3.73
CA PRO A 73 -23.45 -7.65 2.39
C PRO A 73 -24.21 -6.52 1.73
N THR A 74 -23.51 -5.45 1.31
CA THR A 74 -24.17 -4.38 0.56
C THR A 74 -24.76 -5.01 -0.69
N PRO A 75 -26.05 -4.83 -0.99
CA PRO A 75 -26.68 -5.49 -2.14
C PRO A 75 -25.97 -5.14 -3.46
N MET A 76 -25.25 -4.02 -3.49
CA MET A 76 -24.32 -3.63 -4.56
C MET A 76 -23.31 -4.72 -4.98
N SER A 77 -22.88 -5.63 -4.09
CA SER A 77 -21.97 -6.71 -4.48
C SER A 77 -22.62 -7.70 -5.46
N TYR A 78 -23.94 -7.87 -5.42
CA TYR A 78 -24.67 -8.72 -6.36
C TYR A 78 -24.83 -8.09 -7.75
N LEU A 79 -24.52 -6.79 -7.90
CA LEU A 79 -24.54 -6.12 -9.19
C LEU A 79 -23.23 -6.28 -9.96
N VAL A 80 -22.17 -6.78 -9.32
CA VAL A 80 -20.85 -6.90 -9.94
C VAL A 80 -20.94 -7.85 -11.14
N THR A 81 -20.67 -7.32 -12.31
CA THR A 81 -20.69 -8.06 -13.59
C THR A 81 -19.28 -8.46 -14.01
N HIS A 82 -18.29 -7.63 -13.67
CA HIS A 82 -16.89 -7.81 -14.05
C HIS A 82 -15.98 -7.63 -12.84
N LYS A 83 -14.92 -8.44 -12.76
CA LYS A 83 -13.83 -8.31 -11.78
C LYS A 83 -12.53 -8.06 -12.53
N LEU A 84 -11.92 -6.89 -12.32
CA LEU A 84 -10.54 -6.64 -12.75
C LEU A 84 -9.60 -7.22 -11.71
N VAL A 85 -8.82 -8.24 -12.09
CA VAL A 85 -7.96 -9.01 -11.19
C VAL A 85 -6.51 -8.80 -11.58
N ALA A 86 -5.66 -8.63 -10.58
CA ALA A 86 -4.22 -8.53 -10.77
C ALA A 86 -3.47 -9.57 -9.95
N GLY A 87 -2.60 -10.35 -10.59
CA GLY A 87 -1.82 -11.40 -9.95
C GLY A 87 -2.61 -12.70 -9.75
N ARG A 88 -1.90 -13.83 -9.94
CA ARG A 88 -2.47 -15.19 -9.88
C ARG A 88 -3.16 -15.50 -8.54
N TYR A 89 -2.70 -14.90 -7.45
CA TYR A 89 -3.30 -15.12 -6.12
C TYR A 89 -4.78 -14.69 -6.06
N TYR A 90 -5.13 -13.64 -6.81
CA TYR A 90 -6.49 -13.10 -6.80
C TYR A 90 -7.37 -13.68 -7.91
N GLU A 91 -6.77 -14.34 -8.90
CA GLU A 91 -7.50 -15.10 -9.93
C GLU A 91 -8.24 -16.28 -9.30
N SER A 92 -7.57 -17.06 -8.46
CA SER A 92 -8.16 -18.23 -7.79
C SER A 92 -9.20 -17.89 -6.72
N ALA A 93 -9.35 -16.61 -6.35
CA ALA A 93 -10.36 -16.16 -5.40
C ALA A 93 -11.70 -15.76 -6.07
N SER A 94 -11.84 -15.98 -7.39
CA SER A 94 -12.90 -15.39 -8.21
C SER A 94 -14.00 -16.35 -8.71
N ASP A 95 -14.10 -17.57 -8.16
CA ASP A 95 -14.96 -18.70 -8.58
C ASP A 95 -16.51 -18.51 -8.49
N GLU A 96 -17.01 -17.31 -8.74
CA GLU A 96 -18.44 -17.05 -8.93
C GLU A 96 -18.77 -17.13 -10.42
N ASN A 97 -19.32 -18.26 -10.87
CA ASN A 97 -19.68 -18.62 -12.27
C ASN A 97 -20.51 -17.58 -13.08
N LYS A 98 -20.87 -16.43 -12.51
CA LYS A 98 -21.64 -15.36 -13.16
C LYS A 98 -20.83 -14.09 -13.44
N ILE A 99 -19.60 -13.98 -12.91
CA ILE A 99 -18.81 -12.74 -12.98
C ILE A 99 -17.66 -12.92 -13.95
N LYS A 100 -17.59 -12.06 -14.97
CA LYS A 100 -16.50 -12.08 -15.94
C LYS A 100 -15.21 -11.56 -15.29
N VAL A 101 -14.12 -12.28 -15.46
CA VAL A 101 -12.81 -11.91 -14.92
C VAL A 101 -11.98 -11.26 -16.01
N ILE A 102 -11.53 -10.04 -15.76
CA ILE A 102 -10.63 -9.26 -16.63
C ILE A 102 -9.24 -9.35 -16.00
N LYS A 103 -8.27 -9.86 -16.75
CA LYS A 103 -6.89 -9.99 -16.27
C LYS A 103 -6.15 -8.68 -16.51
N GLY A 104 -5.75 -8.02 -15.44
CA GLY A 104 -5.07 -6.74 -15.51
C GLY A 104 -3.98 -6.57 -14.46
N HIS A 105 -3.83 -5.34 -14.00
CA HIS A 105 -2.71 -4.87 -13.19
C HIS A 105 -3.18 -4.24 -11.88
N CYS A 106 -2.36 -4.37 -10.84
CA CYS A 106 -2.53 -3.54 -9.66
C CYS A 106 -2.21 -2.08 -10.01
N HIS A 107 -2.61 -1.13 -9.15
CA HIS A 107 -2.44 0.29 -9.45
C HIS A 107 -1.00 0.69 -9.82
N ASN A 108 0.00 0.18 -9.08
CA ASN A 108 1.41 0.49 -9.34
C ASN A 108 1.89 -0.10 -10.67
N TYR A 109 1.53 -1.36 -10.98
CA TYR A 109 1.92 -1.97 -12.24
C TYR A 109 1.23 -1.30 -13.44
N ASN A 110 -0.03 -0.90 -13.30
CA ASN A 110 -0.73 -0.14 -14.34
C ASN A 110 -0.05 1.21 -14.63
N ARG A 111 0.43 1.91 -13.59
CA ARG A 111 1.20 3.16 -13.74
C ARG A 111 2.53 2.92 -14.44
N TYR A 112 3.20 1.81 -14.16
CA TYR A 112 4.41 1.39 -14.87
C TYR A 112 4.15 1.17 -16.36
N VAL A 113 3.15 0.37 -16.72
CA VAL A 113 2.75 0.13 -18.12
C VAL A 113 2.42 1.45 -18.82
N SER A 114 1.64 2.31 -18.17
CA SER A 114 1.27 3.64 -18.67
C SER A 114 2.46 4.60 -18.80
N SER A 115 3.56 4.35 -18.10
CA SER A 115 4.78 5.17 -18.18
C SER A 115 5.71 4.74 -19.31
N LYS A 116 5.68 3.46 -19.72
CA LYS A 116 6.46 2.93 -20.84
C LYS A 116 6.00 3.45 -22.20
N THR A 117 4.73 3.82 -22.32
CA THR A 117 4.16 4.38 -23.56
C THR A 117 4.59 5.83 -23.79
N LYS A 118 5.27 6.46 -22.83
CA LYS A 118 5.83 7.81 -22.96
C LYS A 118 7.32 7.72 -23.28
N PRO A 119 7.86 8.56 -24.18
CA PRO A 119 9.30 8.59 -24.43
C PRO A 119 10.05 8.98 -23.16
N THR A 120 10.83 8.06 -22.60
CA THR A 120 11.73 8.32 -21.48
C THR A 120 13.13 8.60 -22.00
N SER A 121 13.66 9.79 -21.69
CA SER A 121 15.09 10.03 -21.74
C SER A 121 15.78 9.09 -20.76
N ALA A 122 16.77 8.32 -21.21
CA ALA A 122 17.57 7.48 -20.33
C ALA A 122 18.25 8.35 -19.26
N SER A 123 17.84 8.19 -18.00
CA SER A 123 18.52 8.78 -16.85
C SER A 123 19.27 7.65 -16.15
N THR A 124 20.58 7.64 -16.35
CA THR A 124 21.56 6.70 -15.79
C THR A 124 22.09 7.17 -14.43
N SER A 125 21.31 7.93 -13.67
CA SER A 125 21.72 8.38 -12.34
C SER A 125 21.47 7.28 -11.31
N LEU A 126 22.35 6.29 -11.26
CA LEU A 126 22.33 5.27 -10.21
C LEU A 126 22.66 5.87 -8.83
N ASP A 127 23.14 7.11 -8.70
CA ASP A 127 23.70 7.65 -7.45
C ASP A 127 22.69 8.12 -6.40
N THR A 128 21.48 7.55 -6.42
CA THR A 128 20.39 7.96 -5.53
C THR A 128 19.76 6.79 -4.78
N ILE A 129 19.53 6.98 -3.49
CA ILE A 129 18.70 6.13 -2.64
C ILE A 129 17.35 6.81 -2.47
N VAL A 130 16.26 6.10 -2.71
CA VAL A 130 14.92 6.65 -2.58
C VAL A 130 14.30 6.17 -1.28
N PHE A 131 14.02 7.10 -0.37
CA PHE A 131 13.15 6.85 0.77
C PHE A 131 11.69 7.10 0.38
N ILE A 132 10.85 6.07 0.50
CA ILE A 132 9.41 6.20 0.28
C ILE A 132 8.75 6.51 1.62
N ASP A 133 8.27 7.74 1.76
CA ASP A 133 7.69 8.25 2.99
C ASP A 133 6.29 7.68 3.29
N THR A 134 5.96 7.67 4.57
CA THR A 134 4.61 7.47 5.08
C THR A 134 4.20 8.71 5.86
N PRO A 135 2.93 9.14 5.84
CA PRO A 135 2.55 10.44 6.42
C PRO A 135 2.88 10.59 7.91
N GLY A 136 2.86 9.49 8.67
CA GLY A 136 3.14 9.52 10.10
C GLY A 136 4.65 9.56 10.44
N PRO A 137 5.02 10.11 11.61
CA PRO A 137 4.12 10.50 12.70
C PRO A 137 3.57 11.92 12.63
N PHE A 138 4.10 12.81 11.79
CA PHE A 138 3.68 14.21 11.80
C PHE A 138 2.31 14.43 11.14
N PHE A 139 2.06 13.77 10.00
CA PHE A 139 0.78 13.88 9.29
C PHE A 139 -0.15 12.71 9.62
N SER A 140 -1.44 13.01 9.68
CA SER A 140 -2.46 11.99 9.83
C SER A 140 -2.43 11.00 8.66
N SER A 141 -2.56 9.71 8.99
CA SER A 141 -2.70 8.63 8.02
C SER A 141 -3.97 7.83 8.32
N ASP A 142 -4.14 6.70 7.64
CA ASP A 142 -5.25 5.78 7.84
C ASP A 142 -5.42 5.34 9.30
N HIS A 143 -4.39 5.45 10.15
CA HIS A 143 -4.48 5.19 11.60
C HIS A 143 -5.59 6.00 12.29
N VAL A 144 -5.92 7.20 11.78
CA VAL A 144 -7.02 8.01 12.30
C VAL A 144 -8.37 7.35 12.03
N LEU A 145 -8.51 6.69 10.88
CA LEU A 145 -9.72 5.98 10.47
C LEU A 145 -9.84 4.60 11.13
N THR A 146 -8.71 3.89 11.31
CA THR A 146 -8.68 2.56 11.91
C THR A 146 -8.65 2.59 13.44
N GLY A 147 -8.29 3.73 14.04
CA GLY A 147 -8.08 3.87 15.48
C GLY A 147 -6.81 3.18 15.98
N ASP A 148 -5.88 2.88 15.07
CA ASP A 148 -4.59 2.28 15.42
C ASP A 148 -3.73 3.29 16.19
N LYS A 149 -2.96 2.78 17.16
CA LYS A 149 -2.06 3.62 17.96
C LYS A 149 -0.90 4.08 17.08
N VAL A 150 -0.60 5.38 17.10
CA VAL A 150 0.67 5.89 16.56
C VAL A 150 1.78 5.58 17.56
N HIS A 151 2.76 4.80 17.14
CA HIS A 151 3.86 4.37 18.00
C HIS A 151 5.09 5.28 17.94
N LYS A 152 5.21 6.09 16.87
CA LYS A 152 6.36 6.96 16.59
C LYS A 152 6.08 8.39 17.06
N THR A 153 7.11 9.10 17.51
CA THR A 153 7.03 10.53 17.83
C THR A 153 7.86 11.36 16.88
N VAL A 154 7.46 12.60 16.61
CA VAL A 154 8.14 13.49 15.66
C VAL A 154 9.59 13.75 16.11
N ASP A 155 9.78 14.02 17.40
CA ASP A 155 11.07 14.38 17.99
C ASP A 155 12.09 13.23 18.01
N ILE A 156 11.66 11.98 17.84
CA ILE A 156 12.54 10.80 17.84
C ILE A 156 12.67 10.22 16.42
N TRP A 157 11.55 10.07 15.70
CA TRP A 157 11.53 9.42 14.39
C TRP A 157 12.38 10.16 13.36
N TYR A 158 12.13 11.46 13.14
CA TYR A 158 12.81 12.19 12.07
C TYR A 158 14.30 12.40 12.34
N PRO A 159 14.75 12.75 13.56
CA PRO A 159 16.18 12.80 13.85
C PRO A 159 16.87 11.44 13.71
N SER A 160 16.21 10.34 14.09
CA SER A 160 16.76 8.99 13.89
C SER A 160 16.84 8.61 12.42
N LEU A 161 15.83 8.99 11.64
CA LEU A 161 15.77 8.78 10.20
C LEU A 161 16.85 9.58 9.46
N CYS A 162 17.10 10.84 9.85
CA CYS A 162 18.19 11.65 9.30
C CYS A 162 19.57 11.04 9.56
N ARG A 163 19.86 10.60 10.80
CA ARG A 163 21.14 9.92 11.11
C ARG A 163 21.32 8.63 10.31
N PHE A 164 20.23 7.90 10.11
CA PHE A 164 20.22 6.71 9.28
C PHE A 164 20.51 7.04 7.81
N PHE A 165 19.90 8.11 7.27
CA PHE A 165 20.20 8.58 5.92
C PHE A 165 21.66 9.03 5.77
N ASP A 166 22.21 9.79 6.73
CA ASP A 166 23.61 10.20 6.71
C ASP A 166 24.53 8.98 6.59
N ARG A 167 24.19 7.89 7.31
CA ARG A 167 24.94 6.63 7.20
C ARG A 167 24.80 5.98 5.83
N LEU A 168 23.58 5.89 5.30
CA LEU A 168 23.36 5.29 3.98
C LEU A 168 24.12 6.05 2.89
N GLU A 169 24.11 7.37 2.95
CA GLU A 169 24.78 8.23 1.98
C GLU A 169 26.29 8.02 2.02
N SER A 170 26.87 8.01 3.23
CA SER A 170 28.29 7.74 3.42
C SER A 170 28.69 6.31 3.03
N MET A 171 27.85 5.32 3.30
CA MET A 171 28.18 3.90 3.11
C MET A 171 28.07 3.47 1.65
N TYR A 172 27.06 3.97 0.94
CA TYR A 172 26.76 3.54 -0.44
C TYR A 172 27.15 4.56 -1.51
N ASP A 173 27.79 5.67 -1.12
CA ASP A 173 28.19 6.76 -2.02
C ASP A 173 27.04 7.17 -2.96
N ALA A 174 25.95 7.61 -2.32
CA ALA A 174 24.69 7.94 -2.99
C ALA A 174 23.94 8.98 -2.18
N LYS A 175 23.14 9.82 -2.84
CA LYS A 175 22.28 10.81 -2.15
C LYS A 175 20.95 10.19 -1.75
N VAL A 176 20.42 10.50 -0.58
CA VAL A 176 19.04 10.12 -0.23
C VAL A 176 18.09 11.20 -0.70
N VAL A 177 17.09 10.80 -1.49
CA VAL A 177 15.94 11.64 -1.85
C VAL A 177 14.65 11.05 -1.28
N VAL A 178 13.70 11.93 -0.97
CA VAL A 178 12.44 11.55 -0.35
C VAL A 178 11.31 11.60 -1.37
N SER A 179 10.63 10.46 -1.56
CA SER A 179 9.35 10.39 -2.23
C SER A 179 8.25 10.60 -1.19
N ALA A 180 7.78 11.85 -1.05
CA ALA A 180 6.77 12.23 -0.06
C ALA A 180 5.40 11.59 -0.36
N HIS A 181 4.68 11.26 0.71
CA HIS A 181 3.29 10.84 0.61
C HIS A 181 2.41 12.03 0.22
N TYR A 182 1.35 11.81 -0.58
CA TYR A 182 0.45 12.88 -1.06
C TYR A 182 -0.33 13.59 0.07
N LEU A 183 -0.38 12.99 1.26
CA LEU A 183 -0.99 13.57 2.46
C LEU A 183 0.01 14.36 3.31
N SER A 184 1.31 14.22 3.05
CA SER A 184 2.36 14.95 3.75
C SER A 184 2.45 16.36 3.17
N ASP A 185 2.11 17.37 3.96
CA ASP A 185 2.28 18.78 3.58
C ASP A 185 3.59 19.31 4.15
N ILE A 186 4.69 19.02 3.45
CA ILE A 186 6.06 19.28 3.94
C ILE A 186 6.34 20.77 4.09
N SER A 187 5.55 21.64 3.45
CA SER A 187 5.63 23.10 3.68
C SER A 187 5.44 23.50 5.15
N LYS A 188 4.73 22.66 5.93
CA LYS A 188 4.50 22.87 7.37
C LYS A 188 5.69 22.47 8.25
N LEU A 189 6.63 21.71 7.70
CA LEU A 189 7.83 21.28 8.41
C LEU A 189 9.02 21.25 7.45
N PRO A 190 9.49 22.45 7.04
CA PRO A 190 10.67 22.55 6.22
C PRO A 190 11.84 21.86 6.93
N ASP A 191 12.69 21.18 6.16
CA ASP A 191 13.89 20.50 6.63
C ASP A 191 13.68 19.30 7.57
N ILE A 192 12.46 18.76 7.69
CA ILE A 192 12.19 17.57 8.52
C ILE A 192 13.04 16.33 8.13
N PHE A 193 13.56 16.30 6.90
CA PHE A 193 14.45 15.26 6.38
C PHE A 193 15.93 15.70 6.29
N GLY A 194 16.31 16.75 7.02
CA GLY A 194 17.69 17.24 7.09
C GLY A 194 18.16 17.88 5.77
N GLY A 195 17.31 18.69 5.13
CA GLY A 195 17.63 19.41 3.89
C GLY A 195 17.66 18.57 2.61
N ARG A 196 17.28 17.29 2.68
CA ARG A 196 17.20 16.39 1.51
C ARG A 196 16.08 16.78 0.56
N GLU A 197 16.28 16.50 -0.73
CA GLU A 197 15.29 16.79 -1.77
C GLU A 197 14.03 15.94 -1.59
N VAL A 198 12.86 16.59 -1.69
CA VAL A 198 11.55 15.97 -1.49
C VAL A 198 10.70 16.12 -2.76
N PHE A 199 10.17 14.99 -3.25
CA PHE A 199 9.41 14.93 -4.49
C PHE A 199 8.02 14.35 -4.28
N TYR A 200 7.03 14.94 -4.95
CA TYR A 200 5.64 14.47 -4.95
C TYR A 200 5.24 13.89 -6.31
N GLY A 201 4.57 12.74 -6.31
CA GLY A 201 4.03 12.13 -7.53
C GLY A 201 5.06 11.44 -8.45
N TYR A 202 6.36 11.59 -8.16
CA TYR A 202 7.47 11.03 -8.94
C TYR A 202 7.96 9.64 -8.49
N THR A 203 7.29 8.99 -7.53
CA THR A 203 7.74 7.71 -6.93
C THR A 203 8.14 6.65 -7.96
N ASN A 204 7.35 6.45 -9.02
CA ASN A 204 7.65 5.48 -10.09
C ASN A 204 9.00 5.78 -10.76
N LYS A 205 9.23 7.04 -11.13
CA LYS A 205 10.46 7.50 -11.78
C LYS A 205 11.65 7.37 -10.84
N LEU A 206 11.53 7.91 -9.64
CA LEU A 206 12.58 7.88 -8.62
C LEU A 206 13.03 6.44 -8.34
N VAL A 207 12.09 5.52 -8.13
CA VAL A 207 12.42 4.11 -7.92
C VAL A 207 13.12 3.51 -9.13
N SER A 208 12.65 3.76 -10.35
CA SER A 208 13.27 3.22 -11.57
C SER A 208 14.73 3.66 -11.77
N GLU A 209 15.09 4.83 -11.27
CA GLU A 209 16.44 5.42 -11.40
C GLU A 209 17.33 5.12 -10.18
N SER A 210 16.75 4.71 -9.04
CA SER A 210 17.50 4.51 -7.79
C SER A 210 18.48 3.32 -7.77
N LYS A 211 19.50 3.42 -6.89
CA LYS A 211 20.41 2.34 -6.43
C LYS A 211 19.72 1.42 -5.41
N LEU A 212 18.93 2.02 -4.51
CA LEU A 212 18.27 1.35 -3.39
C LEU A 212 16.95 2.05 -3.06
N VAL A 213 15.94 1.26 -2.75
CA VAL A 213 14.65 1.74 -2.21
C VAL A 213 14.59 1.46 -0.72
N VAL A 214 14.23 2.46 0.08
CA VAL A 214 14.06 2.36 1.53
C VAL A 214 12.62 2.68 1.90
N THR A 215 11.99 1.87 2.74
CA THR A 215 10.60 2.11 3.16
C THR A 215 10.29 1.41 4.49
N GLU A 216 9.42 2.00 5.31
CA GLU A 216 8.86 1.31 6.49
C GLU A 216 7.70 0.39 6.05
N GLN A 217 6.68 0.96 5.40
CA GLN A 217 5.46 0.23 5.04
C GLN A 217 4.68 0.86 3.88
N SER A 218 5.24 0.83 2.66
CA SER A 218 4.58 1.42 1.48
C SER A 218 4.20 0.38 0.43
N SER A 219 3.01 0.54 -0.17
CA SER A 219 2.59 -0.24 -1.34
C SER A 219 3.46 0.04 -2.57
N ALA A 220 4.13 1.19 -2.61
CA ALA A 220 5.05 1.56 -3.69
C ALA A 220 6.32 0.68 -3.74
N THR A 221 6.53 -0.20 -2.75
CA THR A 221 7.49 -1.32 -2.84
C THR A 221 7.28 -2.15 -4.10
N ALA A 222 6.04 -2.22 -4.63
CA ALA A 222 5.76 -2.86 -5.91
C ALA A 222 6.60 -2.31 -7.07
N PHE A 223 6.94 -1.01 -7.09
CA PHE A 223 7.82 -0.45 -8.12
C PHE A 223 9.24 -1.02 -8.04
N ALA A 224 9.76 -1.24 -6.83
CA ALA A 224 11.06 -1.85 -6.68
C ALA A 224 11.06 -3.28 -7.25
N ALA A 225 9.98 -4.03 -6.99
CA ALA A 225 9.78 -5.34 -7.59
C ALA A 225 9.63 -5.29 -9.12
N ILE A 226 8.99 -4.24 -9.67
CA ILE A 226 8.82 -4.04 -11.12
C ILE A 226 10.16 -3.77 -11.82
N TYR A 227 11.00 -2.92 -11.23
CA TYR A 227 12.27 -2.48 -11.80
C TYR A 227 13.49 -3.28 -11.33
N ASN A 228 13.29 -4.40 -10.61
CA ASN A 228 14.36 -5.19 -10.00
C ASN A 228 15.33 -4.35 -9.17
N LYS A 229 14.79 -3.46 -8.33
CA LYS A 229 15.59 -2.63 -7.43
C LYS A 229 15.66 -3.26 -6.05
N PRO A 230 16.83 -3.26 -5.39
CA PRO A 230 16.92 -3.75 -4.02
C PRO A 230 16.07 -2.87 -3.10
N VAL A 231 15.54 -3.49 -2.04
CA VAL A 231 14.67 -2.82 -1.06
C VAL A 231 15.26 -3.04 0.32
N MET A 232 15.29 -2.00 1.13
CA MET A 232 15.57 -2.10 2.56
C MET A 232 14.33 -1.71 3.33
N PHE A 233 13.76 -2.68 4.04
CA PHE A 233 12.67 -2.43 4.96
C PHE A 233 13.24 -1.87 6.26
N ILE A 234 12.61 -0.82 6.79
CA ILE A 234 13.10 -0.19 8.01
C ILE A 234 12.05 -0.20 9.11
N TYR A 235 12.52 -0.14 10.35
CA TYR A 235 11.73 0.14 11.53
C TYR A 235 12.60 0.91 12.54
N SER A 236 11.99 1.42 13.60
CA SER A 236 12.70 2.11 14.70
C SER A 236 12.46 1.37 16.01
N ASP A 237 13.18 1.74 17.06
CA ASP A 237 12.89 1.25 18.41
C ASP A 237 11.47 1.61 18.86
N GLU A 238 10.95 2.78 18.43
CA GLU A 238 9.56 3.19 18.69
C GLU A 238 8.54 2.30 17.95
N SER A 239 8.76 2.05 16.65
CA SER A 239 7.88 1.23 15.81
C SER A 239 8.07 -0.28 15.99
N LYS A 240 9.06 -0.73 16.78
CA LYS A 240 9.24 -2.16 17.12
C LYS A 240 8.02 -2.79 17.80
N SER A 241 7.26 -1.98 18.54
CA SER A 241 6.01 -2.41 19.19
C SER A 241 4.77 -2.28 18.30
N ASP A 242 4.92 -1.68 17.12
CA ASP A 242 3.85 -1.52 16.14
C ASP A 242 3.68 -2.81 15.34
N SER A 243 2.62 -3.55 15.64
CA SER A 243 2.37 -4.84 14.98
C SER A 243 2.04 -4.72 13.49
N VAL A 244 1.66 -3.53 13.00
CA VAL A 244 1.36 -3.31 11.58
C VAL A 244 2.67 -3.12 10.82
N VAL A 245 3.53 -2.21 11.29
CA VAL A 245 4.88 -1.98 10.75
C VAL A 245 5.69 -3.27 10.77
N MET A 246 5.74 -3.95 11.93
CA MET A 246 6.54 -5.17 12.07
C MET A 246 6.01 -6.29 11.18
N ARG A 247 4.68 -6.51 11.15
CA ARG A 247 4.12 -7.55 10.27
C ARG A 247 4.38 -7.23 8.80
N PHE A 248 4.20 -5.99 8.36
CA PHE A 248 4.46 -5.64 6.97
C PHE A 248 5.93 -5.88 6.61
N SER A 249 6.85 -5.30 7.38
CA SER A 249 8.28 -5.36 7.13
C SER A 249 8.82 -6.80 7.21
N ASP A 250 8.38 -7.61 8.18
CA ASP A 250 8.73 -9.02 8.30
C ASP A 250 8.32 -9.82 7.06
N ASN A 251 7.04 -9.75 6.69
CA ASN A 251 6.54 -10.56 5.58
C ASN A 251 7.10 -10.10 4.23
N MET A 252 7.24 -8.80 4.01
CA MET A 252 7.78 -8.28 2.75
C MET A 252 9.28 -8.56 2.62
N SER A 253 10.04 -8.44 3.72
CA SER A 253 11.46 -8.83 3.80
C SER A 253 11.64 -10.30 3.45
N GLU A 254 10.80 -11.18 4.00
CA GLU A 254 10.83 -12.63 3.71
C GLU A 254 10.42 -12.93 2.26
N ILE A 255 9.31 -12.36 1.79
CA ILE A 255 8.78 -12.61 0.44
C ILE A 255 9.76 -12.14 -0.65
N LEU A 256 10.41 -11.00 -0.46
CA LEU A 256 11.36 -10.45 -1.44
C LEU A 256 12.81 -10.86 -1.18
N ARG A 257 13.09 -11.57 -0.07
CA ARG A 257 14.44 -11.92 0.40
C ARG A 257 15.35 -10.69 0.48
N GLN A 258 14.85 -9.65 1.12
CA GLN A 258 15.49 -8.34 1.24
C GLN A 258 15.68 -7.97 2.72
N PRO A 259 16.66 -7.13 3.07
CA PRO A 259 16.95 -6.83 4.47
C PRO A 259 15.84 -6.02 5.15
N LYS A 260 15.71 -6.25 6.46
CA LYS A 260 14.95 -5.42 7.38
C LYS A 260 15.87 -4.90 8.48
N VAL A 261 15.98 -3.58 8.63
CA VAL A 261 16.98 -2.92 9.49
C VAL A 261 16.30 -2.01 10.51
N ASN A 262 16.84 -1.96 11.73
CA ASN A 262 16.46 -0.96 12.71
C ASN A 262 17.27 0.32 12.49
N ILE A 263 16.61 1.45 12.23
CA ILE A 263 17.29 2.73 11.96
C ILE A 263 18.08 3.27 13.17
N ASN A 264 17.73 2.83 14.38
CA ASN A 264 18.45 3.18 15.60
C ASN A 264 19.74 2.37 15.78
N LYS A 265 19.94 1.31 14.98
CA LYS A 265 21.10 0.41 15.04
C LYS A 265 21.92 0.49 13.76
N ILE A 266 22.61 1.60 13.63
CA ILE A 266 23.36 1.99 12.42
C ILE A 266 24.43 0.95 12.03
N ASP A 267 24.99 0.22 13.00
CA ASP A 267 26.00 -0.81 12.76
C ASP A 267 25.41 -2.11 12.16
N GLU A 268 24.10 -2.31 12.19
CA GLU A 268 23.41 -3.45 11.58
C GLU A 268 23.08 -3.22 10.09
N ILE A 269 23.42 -2.05 9.53
CA ILE A 269 23.20 -1.76 8.11
C ILE A 269 24.17 -2.61 7.26
N PRO A 270 23.68 -3.35 6.25
CA PRO A 270 24.53 -4.15 5.37
C PRO A 270 25.63 -3.31 4.72
N SER A 271 26.89 -3.72 4.82
CA SER A 271 28.02 -2.98 4.24
C SER A 271 28.02 -2.91 2.71
N ILE A 272 27.29 -3.81 2.06
CA ILE A 272 27.11 -3.86 0.62
C ILE A 272 25.63 -3.69 0.27
N LEU A 273 25.37 -3.18 -0.94
CA LEU A 273 24.01 -3.10 -1.45
C LEU A 273 23.37 -4.51 -1.50
N PRO A 274 22.10 -4.64 -1.11
CA PRO A 274 21.39 -5.91 -1.20
C PRO A 274 21.32 -6.39 -2.66
N VAL A 275 21.47 -7.68 -2.86
CA VAL A 275 21.33 -8.30 -4.19
C VAL A 275 19.88 -8.71 -4.40
N VAL A 276 19.36 -8.47 -5.60
CA VAL A 276 18.01 -8.88 -5.99
C VAL A 276 18.05 -10.30 -6.54
N ASP A 277 17.19 -11.16 -5.99
CA ASP A 277 16.90 -12.47 -6.58
C ASP A 277 15.78 -12.30 -7.62
N ASP A 278 16.18 -12.28 -8.91
CA ASP A 278 15.28 -12.06 -10.05
C ASP A 278 14.10 -13.04 -10.07
N MET A 279 14.31 -14.30 -9.68
CA MET A 279 13.26 -15.31 -9.65
C MET A 279 12.24 -15.01 -8.55
N THR A 280 12.71 -14.57 -7.38
CA THR A 280 11.85 -14.14 -6.28
C THR A 280 11.02 -12.92 -6.66
N TYR A 281 11.64 -11.93 -7.32
CA TYR A 281 10.94 -10.73 -7.77
C TYR A 281 9.92 -11.05 -8.89
N GLN A 282 10.29 -11.89 -9.86
CA GLN A 282 9.36 -12.39 -10.88
C GLN A 282 8.15 -13.09 -10.25
N LYS A 283 8.38 -13.99 -9.30
CA LYS A 283 7.32 -14.68 -8.57
C LYS A 283 6.39 -13.68 -7.89
N TYR A 284 6.95 -12.66 -7.23
CA TYR A 284 6.16 -11.61 -6.61
C TYR A 284 5.28 -10.85 -7.62
N ARG A 285 5.86 -10.44 -8.76
CA ARG A 285 5.12 -9.75 -9.83
C ARG A 285 3.95 -10.59 -10.34
N HIS A 286 4.17 -11.85 -10.66
CA HIS A 286 3.13 -12.75 -11.18
C HIS A 286 2.07 -13.11 -10.13
N GLN A 287 2.46 -13.19 -8.87
CA GLN A 287 1.53 -13.62 -7.82
C GLN A 287 0.64 -12.45 -7.35
N TRP A 288 1.15 -11.22 -7.30
CA TRP A 288 0.45 -10.07 -6.71
C TRP A 288 0.36 -8.79 -7.55
N LEU A 289 1.09 -8.61 -8.64
CA LEU A 289 1.08 -7.31 -9.35
C LEU A 289 0.36 -7.34 -10.69
N THR A 290 0.42 -8.43 -11.45
CA THR A 290 -0.17 -8.50 -12.78
C THR A 290 -0.60 -9.92 -13.15
N SER A 291 -1.72 -10.01 -13.85
CA SER A 291 -2.25 -11.21 -14.51
C SER A 291 -2.34 -11.05 -16.03
N ASP A 292 -2.01 -9.87 -16.54
CA ASP A 292 -2.14 -9.49 -17.93
C ASP A 292 -1.05 -10.16 -18.79
N PRO A 293 -1.43 -10.90 -19.85
CA PRO A 293 -0.48 -11.48 -20.77
C PRO A 293 0.01 -10.51 -21.87
N GLU A 294 -0.70 -9.41 -22.12
CA GLU A 294 -0.55 -8.59 -23.34
C GLU A 294 0.19 -7.27 -23.11
N GLY A 295 0.39 -6.86 -21.86
CA GLY A 295 1.05 -5.61 -21.50
C GLY A 295 0.19 -4.37 -21.76
N LEU A 296 -1.13 -4.55 -21.89
CA LEU A 296 -2.09 -3.46 -22.05
C LEU A 296 -2.36 -2.77 -20.72
N THR A 297 -2.72 -1.49 -20.76
CA THR A 297 -3.22 -0.81 -19.57
C THR A 297 -4.57 -1.37 -19.14
N ASN A 298 -4.91 -1.22 -17.86
CA ASN A 298 -6.23 -1.57 -17.36
C ASN A 298 -7.37 -0.83 -18.09
N ALA A 299 -7.11 0.39 -18.58
CA ALA A 299 -8.10 1.16 -19.33
C ALA A 299 -8.43 0.48 -20.67
N GLN A 300 -7.40 0.01 -21.39
CA GLN A 300 -7.57 -0.73 -22.65
C GLN A 300 -8.28 -2.07 -22.42
N HIS A 301 -7.91 -2.80 -21.37
CA HIS A 301 -8.61 -4.03 -20.98
C HIS A 301 -10.10 -3.77 -20.71
N ILE A 302 -10.43 -2.69 -19.99
CA ILE A 302 -11.82 -2.31 -19.71
C ILE A 302 -12.56 -1.91 -21.00
N GLU A 303 -11.92 -1.18 -21.89
CA GLU A 303 -12.50 -0.76 -23.18
C GLU A 303 -12.93 -1.98 -24.00
N VAL A 304 -12.00 -2.90 -24.26
CA VAL A 304 -12.26 -4.11 -25.06
C VAL A 304 -13.22 -5.06 -24.35
N GLU A 305 -13.01 -5.32 -23.05
CA GLU A 305 -13.75 -6.40 -22.37
C GLU A 305 -15.09 -5.98 -21.77
N VAL A 306 -15.33 -4.68 -21.57
CA VAL A 306 -16.56 -4.16 -20.92
C VAL A 306 -17.37 -3.29 -21.86
N LEU A 307 -16.72 -2.45 -22.67
CA LEU A 307 -17.41 -1.42 -23.48
C LEU A 307 -17.65 -1.88 -24.92
N GLU A 308 -16.73 -2.60 -25.55
CA GLU A 308 -16.90 -3.04 -26.95
C GLU A 308 -17.74 -4.32 -27.10
N GLN A 309 -17.92 -5.08 -26.01
CA GLN A 309 -18.76 -6.28 -25.97
C GLN A 309 -20.21 -5.99 -25.56
N SER A 310 -20.65 -4.72 -25.58
CA SER A 310 -22.00 -4.28 -25.21
C SER A 310 -22.90 -3.98 -26.39
#